data_AF-A0A972GCL7-F1
#
_entry.id   AF-A0A972GCL7-F1
#
_cell.length_a   1.000
_cell.length_b   1.000
_cell.length_c   1.000
_cell.angle_alpha   90.00
_cell.angle_beta   90.00
_cell.angle_gamma   90.00
#
_symmetry.space_group_name_H-M   'P 1'
#
loop_
_entity.id
_entity.type
_entity.pdbx_description
1 polymer ?
#
loop_
_entity_poly.entity_id
_entity_poly.type
_entity_poly.pdbx_seq_one_letter_code
_entity_poly.pdbx_strand_id
1 'polypeptide(L)'
;MDGYIVRIIVLLVFAGLLGLQVRAARNLPHRRRAFGMAAAALLVFAGHTLLEANGGAAGALGTALMIINFVLLGGALVSYILSARHGEMYRQYEQFAAGMKHYRKRRQGEKEES
;
A
#
# COMPACT_ATOMS: atom_id res chain seq x y z
N MET A 1 15.91 -1.85 -27.46
CA MET A 1 16.00 -2.39 -26.09
C MET A 1 15.10 -3.61 -26.00
N ASP A 2 15.58 -4.69 -25.41
CA ASP A 2 14.79 -5.90 -25.18
C ASP A 2 13.56 -5.57 -24.30
N GLY A 3 12.38 -6.07 -24.68
CA GLY A 3 11.13 -5.89 -23.95
C GLY A 3 11.21 -6.39 -22.50
N TYR A 4 12.04 -7.41 -22.23
CA TYR A 4 12.30 -7.89 -20.87
C TYR A 4 13.01 -6.85 -20.00
N ILE A 5 14.03 -6.18 -20.56
CA ILE A 5 14.81 -5.17 -19.84
C ILE A 5 13.91 -3.98 -19.47
N VAL A 6 13.06 -3.52 -20.40
CA VAL A 6 12.12 -2.42 -20.13
C VAL A 6 11.16 -2.79 -19.01
N ARG A 7 10.60 -4.00 -19.02
CA ARG A 7 9.72 -4.49 -17.94
C ARG A 7 10.43 -4.50 -16.59
N ILE A 8 11.65 -5.04 -16.52
CA ILE A 8 12.42 -5.10 -15.26
C ILE A 8 12.67 -3.69 -14.72
N ILE A 9 13.08 -2.74 -15.57
CA ILE A 9 13.31 -1.35 -15.15
C ILE A 9 12.03 -0.75 -14.58
N VAL A 10 10.90 -0.89 -15.28
CA VAL A 10 9.61 -0.36 -14.82
C VAL A 10 9.24 -0.95 -13.46
N LEU A 11 9.36 -2.27 -13.30
CA LEU A 11 9.05 -2.95 -12.04
C LEU A 11 9.94 -2.47 -10.89
N LEU A 12 11.23 -2.27 -11.13
CA LEU A 12 12.17 -1.76 -10.14
C LEU A 12 11.84 -0.32 -9.73
N VAL A 13 11.48 0.54 -10.69
CA VAL A 13 11.06 1.92 -10.40
C VAL A 13 9.81 1.90 -9.50
N PHE A 14 8.78 1.12 -9.85
CA PHE A 14 7.58 1.02 -9.04
C PHE A 14 7.85 0.40 -7.66
N ALA A 15 8.68 -0.63 -7.57
CA ALA A 15 9.08 -1.23 -6.30
C ALA A 15 9.81 -0.21 -5.40
N GLY A 16 10.72 0.58 -5.98
CA GLY A 16 11.41 1.66 -5.29
C GLY A 16 10.46 2.74 -4.78
N LEU A 17 9.53 3.20 -5.62
CA LEU A 17 8.51 4.18 -5.24
C LEU A 17 7.63 3.66 -4.09
N LEU A 18 7.18 2.41 -4.15
CA LEU A 18 6.43 1.79 -3.06
C LEU A 18 7.27 1.65 -1.78
N GLY A 19 8.56 1.33 -1.90
CA GLY A 19 9.50 1.31 -0.78
C GLY A 19 9.65 2.68 -0.09
N LEU A 20 9.62 3.77 -0.86
CA LEU A 20 9.57 5.13 -0.31
C LEU A 20 8.24 5.40 0.40
N GLN A 21 7.12 4.96 -0.19
CA GLN A 21 5.79 5.09 0.42
C GLN A 21 5.66 4.30 1.74
N VAL A 22 6.36 3.16 1.88
CA VAL A 22 6.46 2.41 3.15
C VAL A 22 7.05 3.27 4.28
N ARG A 23 8.05 4.12 3.96
CA ARG A 23 8.65 5.03 4.94
C ARG A 23 7.72 6.19 5.28
N ALA A 24 7.04 6.75 4.27
CA ALA A 24 6.08 7.85 4.45
C ALA A 24 4.84 7.43 5.25
N ALA A 25 4.38 6.18 5.11
CA ALA A 25 3.18 5.65 5.77
C ALA A 25 3.41 5.19 7.22
N ARG A 26 4.36 5.78 7.97
CA ARG A 26 4.71 5.38 9.35
C ARG A 26 3.51 5.35 10.31
N ASN A 27 2.55 6.25 10.11
CA ASN A 27 1.37 6.39 10.97
C ASN A 27 0.19 5.49 10.58
N LEU A 28 0.28 4.74 9.47
CA LEU A 28 -0.77 3.83 9.00
C LEU A 28 -0.20 2.41 8.81
N PRO A 29 -0.21 1.56 9.85
CA PRO A 29 0.46 0.26 9.82
C PRO A 29 -0.07 -0.68 8.72
N HIS A 30 -1.38 -0.65 8.44
CA HIS A 30 -2.00 -1.42 7.37
C HIS A 30 -1.55 -0.95 5.98
N ARG A 31 -1.49 0.37 5.77
CA ARG A 31 -1.01 0.97 4.50
C ARG A 31 0.46 0.66 4.26
N ARG A 32 1.27 0.72 5.33
CA ARG A 32 2.69 0.35 5.29
C ARG A 32 2.90 -1.10 4.89
N ARG A 33 2.10 -2.03 5.46
CA ARG A 33 2.13 -3.46 5.08
C ARG A 33 1.70 -3.66 3.63
N ALA A 34 0.65 -2.97 3.18
CA ALA A 34 0.18 -3.04 1.81
C ALA A 34 1.28 -2.64 0.80
N PHE A 35 1.92 -1.48 1.03
CA PHE A 35 3.02 -1.02 0.16
C PHE A 35 4.24 -1.93 0.22
N GLY A 36 4.56 -2.49 1.39
CA GLY A 36 5.66 -3.44 1.55
C GLY A 36 5.42 -4.74 0.77
N MET A 37 4.22 -5.32 0.88
CA MET A 37 3.86 -6.53 0.14
C MET A 37 3.80 -6.28 -1.37
N ALA A 38 3.27 -5.13 -1.80
CA ALA A 38 3.24 -4.76 -3.21
C ALA A 38 4.66 -4.54 -3.78
N ALA A 39 5.56 -3.90 -3.02
CA ALA A 39 6.96 -3.75 -3.43
C ALA A 39 7.66 -5.12 -3.55
N ALA A 40 7.44 -6.01 -2.58
CA ALA A 40 7.99 -7.37 -2.62
C ALA A 40 7.45 -8.17 -3.82
N ALA A 41 6.15 -8.06 -4.13
CA ALA A 41 5.53 -8.68 -5.29
C ALA A 41 6.21 -8.23 -6.59
N LEU A 42 6.43 -6.93 -6.76
CA LEU A 42 7.12 -6.39 -7.94
C LEU A 42 8.55 -6.90 -8.08
N LEU A 43 9.28 -7.07 -6.97
CA LEU A 43 10.63 -7.64 -6.99
C LEU A 43 10.63 -9.11 -7.38
N VAL A 44 9.69 -9.91 -6.83
CA VAL A 44 9.50 -11.31 -7.21
C VAL A 44 9.16 -11.43 -8.70
N PHE A 45 8.29 -10.56 -9.19
CA PHE A 45 7.92 -10.51 -10.61
C PHE A 45 9.07 -10.05 -11.52
N ALA A 46 9.90 -9.11 -11.07
CA ALA A 46 11.11 -8.72 -11.78
C ALA A 46 12.11 -9.89 -11.86
N GLY A 47 12.26 -10.65 -10.78
CA GLY A 47 13.06 -11.88 -10.75
C GLY A 47 12.53 -12.94 -11.72
N HIS A 48 11.21 -13.16 -11.77
CA HIS A 48 10.58 -14.04 -12.75
C HIS A 48 10.83 -13.58 -14.20
N THR A 49 10.69 -12.27 -14.44
CA THR A 49 10.94 -11.67 -15.77
C THR A 49 12.40 -11.86 -16.20
N LEU A 50 13.34 -11.74 -15.26
CA LEU A 50 14.76 -11.98 -15.50
C LEU A 50 15.05 -13.46 -15.79
N LEU A 51 14.37 -14.37 -15.10
CA LEU A 51 14.49 -15.82 -15.34
C LEU A 51 14.04 -16.18 -16.77
N GLU A 52 12.89 -15.65 -17.21
CA GLU A 52 12.41 -15.82 -18.59
C GLU A 52 13.38 -15.23 -19.62
N ALA A 53 13.92 -14.04 -19.36
CA ALA A 53 14.87 -13.38 -20.26
C ALA A 53 16.16 -14.18 -20.49
N ASN A 54 16.57 -15.01 -19.52
CA ASN A 54 17.73 -15.90 -19.64
C ASN A 54 17.39 -17.26 -20.26
N GLY A 55 16.20 -17.41 -20.85
CA GLY A 55 15.73 -18.68 -21.42
C GLY A 55 15.35 -19.71 -20.36
N GLY A 56 15.16 -19.28 -19.10
CA GLY A 56 14.65 -20.13 -18.04
C GLY A 56 13.22 -20.57 -18.37
N ALA A 57 13.03 -21.87 -18.58
CA ALA A 57 11.70 -22.42 -18.78
C ALA A 57 10.83 -22.18 -17.54
N ALA A 58 9.52 -21.96 -17.75
CA ALA A 58 8.50 -21.96 -16.70
C ALA A 58 8.34 -23.38 -16.10
N GLY A 59 9.39 -23.86 -15.43
CA GLY A 59 9.37 -25.08 -14.63
C GLY A 59 8.84 -24.80 -13.22
N ALA A 60 9.06 -25.76 -12.31
CA ALA A 60 8.59 -25.67 -10.93
C ALA A 60 8.95 -24.35 -10.23
N LEU A 61 10.14 -23.79 -10.52
CA LEU A 61 10.60 -22.53 -9.94
C LEU A 61 9.81 -21.30 -10.45
N GLY A 62 9.52 -21.25 -11.76
CA GLY A 62 8.69 -20.18 -12.33
C GLY A 62 7.26 -20.20 -11.76
N THR A 63 6.67 -21.40 -11.69
CA THR A 63 5.35 -21.60 -11.09
C THR A 63 5.33 -21.18 -9.61
N ALA A 64 6.35 -21.56 -8.84
CA ALA A 64 6.46 -21.15 -7.43
C ALA A 64 6.57 -19.62 -7.27
N LEU A 65 7.38 -18.96 -8.10
CA LEU A 65 7.49 -17.49 -8.10
C LEU A 65 6.14 -16.83 -8.46
N MET A 66 5.40 -17.38 -9.43
CA MET A 66 4.06 -16.89 -9.77
C MET A 66 3.10 -17.00 -8.58
N ILE A 67 3.05 -18.15 -7.91
CA ILE A 67 2.19 -18.36 -6.74
C ILE A 67 2.55 -17.37 -5.62
N ILE A 68 3.84 -17.23 -5.31
CA ILE A 68 4.33 -16.27 -4.31
C ILE A 68 3.89 -14.85 -4.68
N ASN A 69 4.02 -14.49 -5.96
CA ASN A 69 3.61 -13.18 -6.45
C ASN A 69 2.11 -12.93 -6.26
N PHE A 70 1.26 -13.91 -6.59
CA PHE A 70 -0.19 -13.81 -6.37
C PHE A 70 -0.55 -13.67 -4.89
N VAL A 71 0.11 -14.43 -4.00
CA VAL A 71 -0.12 -14.35 -2.56
C VAL A 71 0.29 -12.97 -2.03
N LEU A 72 1.44 -12.44 -2.45
CA LEU A 72 1.90 -11.11 -2.07
C LEU A 72 0.96 -10.00 -2.57
N LEU A 73 0.51 -10.08 -3.81
CA LEU A 73 -0.48 -9.15 -4.38
C LEU A 73 -1.81 -9.21 -3.66
N GLY A 74 -2.32 -10.42 -3.38
CA GLY A 74 -3.55 -10.62 -2.61
C GLY A 74 -3.43 -10.03 -1.19
N GLY A 75 -2.33 -10.32 -0.49
CA GLY A 75 -2.05 -9.77 0.84
C GLY A 75 -1.91 -8.24 0.83
N ALA A 76 -1.30 -7.67 -0.21
CA ALA A 76 -1.20 -6.24 -0.41
C ALA A 76 -2.58 -5.60 -0.60
N LEU A 77 -3.45 -6.20 -1.42
CA LEU A 77 -4.80 -5.73 -1.68
C LEU A 77 -5.65 -5.74 -0.41
N VAL A 78 -5.64 -6.84 0.34
CA VAL A 78 -6.37 -6.97 1.62
C VAL A 78 -5.89 -5.91 2.62
N SER A 79 -4.57 -5.76 2.75
CA SER A 79 -3.98 -4.74 3.65
C SER A 79 -4.34 -3.32 3.23
N TYR A 80 -4.43 -3.06 1.93
CA TYR A 80 -4.83 -1.76 1.38
C TYR A 80 -6.31 -1.47 1.67
N ILE A 81 -7.19 -2.44 1.44
CA ILE A 81 -8.64 -2.32 1.72
C ILE A 81 -8.87 -2.07 3.22
N LEU A 82 -8.17 -2.81 4.10
CA LEU A 82 -8.24 -2.60 5.55
C LEU A 82 -7.75 -1.20 5.94
N SER A 83 -6.70 -0.71 5.29
CA SER A 83 -6.24 0.66 5.50
C SER A 83 -7.25 1.71 5.04
N ALA A 84 -7.96 1.48 3.93
CA ALA A 84 -8.96 2.41 3.42
C ALA A 84 -10.15 2.51 4.40
N ARG A 85 -10.65 1.37 4.88
CA ARG A 85 -11.73 1.33 5.89
C ARG A 85 -11.35 2.05 7.19
N HIS A 86 -10.11 1.90 7.66
CA HIS A 86 -9.65 2.64 8.85
C HIS A 86 -9.45 4.15 8.59
N GLY A 87 -9.05 4.55 7.39
CA GLY A 87 -8.93 5.96 7.02
C GLY A 87 -10.28 6.69 6.98
N GLU A 88 -11.35 6.00 6.57
CA GLU A 88 -12.72 6.53 6.61
C GLU A 88 -13.21 6.73 8.05
N MET A 89 -12.94 5.78 8.94
CA MET A 89 -13.26 5.94 10.36
C MET A 89 -12.51 7.11 11.01
N TYR A 90 -11.25 7.35 10.65
CA TYR A 90 -10.49 8.48 11.19
C TYR A 90 -11.06 9.84 10.74
N ARG A 91 -11.49 9.95 9.47
CA ARG A 91 -12.18 11.16 8.97
C ARG A 91 -13.51 11.40 9.66
N GLN A 92 -14.27 10.35 9.94
CA GLN A 92 -15.51 10.46 10.72
C GLN A 92 -15.20 10.94 12.15
N TYR A 93 -14.17 10.40 12.79
CA TYR A 93 -13.75 10.83 14.13
C TYR A 93 -13.31 12.30 14.18
N GLU A 94 -12.58 12.78 13.17
CA GLU A 94 -12.22 14.20 13.04
C GLU A 94 -13.45 15.10 12.87
N GLN A 95 -14.44 14.68 12.07
CA GLN A 95 -15.69 15.42 11.91
C GLN A 95 -16.50 15.46 13.22
N PHE A 96 -16.58 14.35 13.95
CA PHE A 96 -17.23 14.31 15.26
C PHE A 96 -16.48 15.16 16.31
N ALA A 97 -15.14 15.11 16.33
CA ALA A 97 -14.33 15.93 17.22
C ALA A 97 -14.44 17.42 16.90
N ALA A 98 -14.50 17.80 15.63
CA ALA A 98 -14.74 19.16 15.19
C ALA A 98 -16.15 19.64 15.61
N GLY A 99 -17.18 18.80 15.41
CA GLY A 99 -18.55 19.07 15.84
C GLY A 99 -18.68 19.29 17.35
N MET A 100 -18.00 18.47 18.16
CA MET A 100 -17.94 18.61 19.62
C MET A 100 -17.26 19.93 20.05
N LYS A 101 -16.22 20.38 19.34
CA LYS A 101 -15.56 21.67 19.58
C LYS A 101 -16.49 22.84 19.31
N HIS A 102 -17.28 22.79 18.24
CA HIS A 102 -18.29 23.80 17.93
C HIS A 102 -19.42 23.82 18.96
N TYR A 103 -19.89 22.65 19.42
CA TYR A 103 -20.92 22.56 20.45
C TYR A 103 -20.47 23.13 21.80
N ARG A 104 -19.22 22.83 22.21
CA ARG A 104 -18.63 23.37 23.44
C ARG A 104 -18.44 24.89 23.39
N LYS A 105 -18.03 25.44 22.24
CA LYS A 105 -17.92 26.90 22.06
C LYS A 105 -19.27 27.62 22.16
N ARG A 106 -20.35 27.04 21.60
CA ARG A 106 -21.70 27.62 21.71
C ARG A 106 -22.19 27.68 23.16
N ARG A 107 -21.97 26.62 23.95
CA ARG A 107 -22.33 26.59 25.37
C ARG A 107 -21.51 27.50 26.28
N GLN A 108 -20.31 27.91 25.86
CA GLN A 108 -19.50 28.86 26.64
C GLN A 108 -19.91 30.31 26.35
N GLY A 109 -20.27 30.64 25.11
CA GLY A 109 -20.83 31.95 24.77
C GLY A 109 -22.18 32.22 25.44
N GLU A 110 -23.08 31.24 25.51
CA GLU A 110 -24.37 31.38 26.22
C GLU A 110 -24.24 31.54 27.75
N LYS A 111 -23.08 31.22 28.33
CA LYS A 111 -22.82 31.39 29.77
C LYS A 111 -22.15 32.72 30.13
N GLU A 112 -21.61 33.44 29.15
CA GLU A 112 -21.01 34.76 29.36
C GLU A 112 -22.03 35.90 29.15
N GLU A 113 -23.17 35.61 28.51
CA GLU A 113 -24.28 36.56 28.27
C GLU A 113 -25.46 36.45 29.28
N SER A 114 -25.37 35.57 30.28
CA SER A 114 -26.37 35.43 31.36
C SER A 114 -25.77 35.73 32.73
#